data_AF-A0A7G9Z9S1-F1
#
_entry.id   AF-A0A7G9Z9S1-F1
#
_cell.length_a   1.000
_cell.length_b   1.000
_cell.length_c   1.000
_cell.angle_alpha   90.00
_cell.angle_beta   90.00
_cell.angle_gamma   90.00
#
_symmetry.space_group_name_H-M   'P 1'
#
loop_
_entity.id
_entity.type
_entity.pdbx_description
1 polymer ?
#
loop_
_entity_poly.entity_id
_entity_poly.type
_entity_poly.pdbx_seq_one_letter_code
_entity_poly.pdbx_strand_id
1 'polypeptide(L)'
;MDAKVLLLGNGINRLSNEYSWSDLLDELIKETKTSEVITYKEEKPFTLLYEEIYLRTLKHLRSKELRLKEEIANLVLNKFTPNVFHTKILDLDVEAILTTNYDYNLERTFDDDHGKSANVLIERKYNLFRRRNANGRYIWHIHGEADAPNSITLGHEHYVGYLQKMGNYLKDKITSKRKGEQKEIRSPIQRAIHRQKEIRAFDKAKTIYSWVDLFLMNDVYILGLALDYTEIDLWWLMIFKERLKRETGFPYGNTTYYTFYPHTLDKKEEAKLSILESFGINVIREDVGKNYEDAGDAYDVFINKFPKGG
;
A
#
# COMPACT_ATOMS: atom_id res chain seq x y z
N MET A 1 24.62 4.78 -0.97
CA MET A 1 23.63 4.27 0.00
C MET A 1 22.26 4.61 -0.59
N ASP A 2 21.80 3.92 -1.65
CA ASP A 2 20.97 4.60 -2.68
C ASP A 2 19.83 3.78 -3.28
N ALA A 3 19.28 2.77 -2.60
CA ALA A 3 18.13 2.03 -3.13
C ALA A 3 16.84 2.84 -2.92
N LYS A 4 16.05 2.99 -3.99
CA LYS A 4 14.79 3.74 -4.01
C LYS A 4 13.61 2.78 -4.03
N VAL A 5 12.58 3.10 -3.28
CA VAL A 5 11.32 2.34 -3.22
C VAL A 5 10.18 3.27 -3.58
N LEU A 6 9.31 2.82 -4.47
CA LEU A 6 8.07 3.53 -4.78
C LEU A 6 6.92 2.90 -3.98
N LEU A 7 6.13 3.71 -3.27
CA LEU A 7 4.84 3.30 -2.72
C LEU A 7 3.73 3.97 -3.54
N LEU A 8 2.97 3.14 -4.27
CA LEU A 8 2.00 3.55 -5.27
C LEU A 8 0.57 3.20 -4.83
N GLY A 9 -0.31 4.19 -4.85
CA GLY A 9 -1.74 4.02 -4.55
C GLY A 9 -2.64 3.94 -5.76
N ASN A 10 -3.96 3.95 -5.52
CA ASN A 10 -4.97 3.78 -6.56
C ASN A 10 -5.11 4.99 -7.50
N GLY A 11 -4.45 6.12 -7.20
CA GLY A 11 -4.47 7.31 -8.06
C GLY A 11 -4.04 7.03 -9.49
N ILE A 12 -3.18 6.03 -9.73
CA ILE A 12 -2.72 5.66 -11.08
C ILE A 12 -3.82 4.98 -11.90
N ASN A 13 -4.67 4.18 -11.25
CA ASN A 13 -5.81 3.53 -11.90
C ASN A 13 -6.89 4.54 -12.27
N ARG A 14 -6.98 5.64 -11.50
CA ARG A 14 -7.93 6.72 -11.74
C ARG A 14 -7.69 7.49 -13.05
N LEU A 15 -6.50 7.35 -13.65
CA LEU A 15 -6.16 7.95 -14.94
C LEU A 15 -6.86 7.27 -16.13
N SER A 16 -7.31 6.03 -15.95
CA SER A 16 -7.97 5.22 -16.98
C SER A 16 -9.45 4.95 -16.71
N ASN A 17 -9.90 5.19 -15.48
CA ASN A 17 -11.28 4.98 -15.06
C ASN A 17 -11.55 5.82 -13.81
N GLU A 18 -12.66 6.53 -13.74
CA GLU A 18 -13.03 7.34 -12.57
C GLU A 18 -13.38 6.51 -11.32
N TYR A 19 -13.53 5.19 -11.47
CA TYR A 19 -13.94 4.26 -10.41
C TYR A 19 -13.11 4.39 -9.14
N SER A 20 -13.79 4.86 -8.09
CA SER A 20 -13.23 5.19 -6.80
C SER A 20 -13.55 4.12 -5.75
N TRP A 21 -12.95 4.28 -4.57
CA TRP A 21 -13.33 3.47 -3.41
C TRP A 21 -14.78 3.65 -2.99
N SER A 22 -15.35 4.84 -3.18
CA SER A 22 -16.76 5.11 -2.86
C SER A 22 -17.67 4.29 -3.78
N ASP A 23 -17.36 4.26 -5.08
CA ASP A 23 -18.10 3.48 -6.07
C ASP A 23 -18.05 1.98 -5.75
N LEU A 24 -16.88 1.49 -5.31
CA LEU A 24 -16.73 0.11 -4.87
C LEU A 24 -17.64 -0.23 -3.68
N LEU A 25 -17.67 0.63 -2.66
CA LEU A 25 -18.52 0.40 -1.49
C LEU A 25 -20.00 0.48 -1.88
N ASP A 26 -20.37 1.35 -2.83
CA ASP A 26 -21.73 1.45 -3.34
C ASP A 26 -22.18 0.19 -4.09
N GLU A 27 -21.31 -0.36 -4.94
CA GLU A 27 -21.58 -1.64 -5.61
C GLU A 27 -21.73 -2.77 -4.59
N LEU A 28 -20.89 -2.82 -3.54
CA LEU A 28 -21.05 -3.79 -2.45
C LEU A 28 -22.35 -3.61 -1.66
N ILE A 29 -22.76 -2.38 -1.35
CA ILE A 29 -24.02 -2.10 -0.65
C ILE A 29 -25.21 -2.62 -1.46
N LYS A 30 -25.18 -2.41 -2.78
CA LYS A 30 -26.20 -2.89 -3.71
C LYS A 30 -26.23 -4.42 -3.79
N GLU A 31 -25.07 -5.06 -4.00
CA GLU A 31 -24.97 -6.52 -4.10
C GLU A 31 -25.37 -7.24 -2.81
N THR A 32 -25.03 -6.66 -1.66
CA THR A 32 -25.40 -7.21 -0.36
C THR A 32 -26.86 -6.92 0.05
N LYS A 33 -27.59 -6.14 -0.75
CA LYS A 33 -28.97 -5.67 -0.47
C LYS A 33 -29.09 -4.98 0.89
N THR A 34 -28.07 -4.21 1.27
CA THR A 34 -28.01 -3.48 2.55
C THR A 34 -28.36 -2.00 2.42
N SER A 35 -28.76 -1.54 1.24
CA SER A 35 -29.05 -0.14 0.93
C SER A 35 -30.09 0.51 1.84
N GLU A 36 -31.13 -0.22 2.24
CA GLU A 36 -32.22 0.34 3.07
C GLU A 36 -31.77 0.65 4.51
N VAL A 37 -30.65 0.06 4.93
CA VAL A 37 -30.28 0.05 6.34
C VAL A 37 -28.96 0.80 6.59
N ILE A 38 -28.15 1.02 5.56
CA ILE A 38 -26.93 1.84 5.61
C ILE A 38 -27.30 3.29 5.33
N THR A 39 -27.16 4.15 6.34
CA THR A 39 -27.45 5.59 6.27
C THR A 39 -26.17 6.41 6.48
N TYR A 40 -26.18 7.70 6.08
CA TYR A 40 -25.07 8.64 6.31
C TYR A 40 -23.69 8.11 5.86
N LYS A 41 -23.62 7.39 4.73
CA LYS A 41 -22.40 6.73 4.27
C LYS A 41 -21.22 7.69 4.10
N GLU A 42 -21.47 8.91 3.60
CA GLU A 42 -20.45 9.93 3.33
C GLU A 42 -19.77 10.46 4.61
N GLU A 43 -20.44 10.32 5.76
CA GLU A 43 -19.92 10.75 7.06
C GLU A 43 -19.09 9.65 7.76
N LYS A 44 -19.06 8.44 7.18
CA LYS A 44 -18.44 7.27 7.80
C LYS A 44 -17.05 7.04 7.22
N PRO A 45 -16.04 6.79 8.07
CA PRO A 45 -14.73 6.34 7.57
C PRO A 45 -14.88 5.02 6.80
N PHE A 46 -14.26 4.92 5.62
CA PHE A 46 -14.51 3.81 4.70
C PHE A 46 -14.23 2.43 5.33
N THR A 47 -13.21 2.32 6.20
CA THR A 47 -12.90 1.06 6.88
C THR A 47 -14.03 0.62 7.80
N LEU A 48 -14.71 1.56 8.45
CA LEU A 48 -15.85 1.28 9.35
C LEU A 48 -17.14 1.06 8.55
N LEU A 49 -17.30 1.75 7.42
CA LEU A 49 -18.40 1.48 6.49
C LEU A 49 -18.31 0.05 5.93
N TYR A 50 -17.12 -0.43 5.59
CA TYR A 50 -16.91 -1.83 5.22
C TYR A 50 -17.32 -2.80 6.35
N GLU A 51 -16.92 -2.54 7.60
CA GLU A 51 -17.33 -3.37 8.75
C GLU A 51 -18.85 -3.41 8.90
N GLU A 52 -19.51 -2.26 8.71
CA GLU A 52 -20.97 -2.16 8.76
C GLU A 52 -21.64 -2.97 7.64
N ILE A 53 -21.17 -2.84 6.40
CA ILE A 53 -21.65 -3.64 5.26
C ILE A 53 -21.50 -5.12 5.58
N TYR A 54 -20.31 -5.55 6.02
CA TYR A 54 -20.03 -6.94 6.34
C TYR A 54 -20.95 -7.47 7.45
N LEU A 55 -21.05 -6.77 8.59
CA LEU A 55 -21.84 -7.22 9.73
C LEU A 55 -23.34 -7.25 9.45
N ARG A 56 -23.86 -6.31 8.65
CA ARG A 56 -25.26 -6.33 8.20
C ARG A 56 -25.48 -7.50 7.24
N THR A 57 -24.59 -7.70 6.28
CA THR A 57 -24.66 -8.82 5.34
C THR A 57 -24.61 -10.17 6.06
N LEU A 58 -23.75 -10.32 7.07
CA LEU A 58 -23.65 -11.54 7.87
C LEU A 58 -24.96 -11.88 8.57
N LYS A 59 -25.65 -10.87 9.13
CA LYS A 59 -26.97 -11.05 9.76
C LYS A 59 -28.06 -11.47 8.77
N HIS A 60 -28.03 -10.93 7.55
CA HIS A 60 -29.09 -11.14 6.56
C HIS A 60 -28.86 -12.36 5.64
N LEU A 61 -27.62 -12.62 5.22
CA LEU A 61 -27.28 -13.63 4.21
C LEU A 61 -26.48 -14.82 4.77
N ARG A 62 -26.06 -14.78 6.05
CA ARG A 62 -25.12 -15.77 6.65
C ARG A 62 -23.87 -15.99 5.79
N SER A 63 -23.45 -14.99 5.02
CA SER A 63 -22.31 -15.08 4.11
C SER A 63 -20.99 -14.91 4.84
N LYS A 64 -20.00 -15.72 4.47
CA LYS A 64 -18.62 -15.53 4.95
C LYS A 64 -18.03 -14.28 4.32
N GLU A 65 -17.19 -13.59 5.07
CA GLU A 65 -16.44 -12.41 4.60
C GLU A 65 -15.71 -12.65 3.27
N LEU A 66 -15.17 -13.86 3.09
CA LEU A 66 -14.50 -14.27 1.84
C LEU A 66 -15.33 -13.95 0.60
N ARG A 67 -16.66 -14.13 0.63
CA ARG A 67 -17.51 -13.85 -0.53
C ARG A 67 -17.54 -12.35 -0.87
N LEU A 68 -17.55 -11.47 0.14
CA LEU A 68 -17.47 -10.02 -0.10
C LEU A 68 -16.10 -9.66 -0.70
N LYS A 69 -15.04 -10.29 -0.23
CA LYS A 69 -13.69 -10.05 -0.77
C LYS A 69 -13.51 -10.62 -2.18
N GLU A 70 -14.15 -11.74 -2.51
CA GLU A 70 -14.21 -12.27 -3.88
C GLU A 70 -14.93 -11.29 -4.81
N GLU A 71 -16.01 -10.65 -4.34
CA GLU A 71 -16.69 -9.60 -5.10
C GLU A 71 -15.78 -8.40 -5.33
N ILE A 72 -15.10 -7.92 -4.28
CA ILE A 72 -14.10 -6.84 -4.39
C ILE A 72 -13.04 -7.19 -5.45
N ALA A 73 -12.49 -8.40 -5.39
CA ALA A 73 -11.48 -8.86 -6.34
C ALA A 73 -12.02 -8.84 -7.78
N ASN A 74 -13.23 -9.34 -8.00
CA ASN A 74 -13.87 -9.34 -9.32
C ASN A 74 -14.09 -7.91 -9.84
N LEU A 75 -14.60 -7.02 -9.00
CA LEU A 75 -14.83 -5.62 -9.37
C LEU A 75 -13.53 -4.94 -9.79
N VAL A 76 -12.49 -5.08 -9.00
CA VAL A 76 -11.17 -4.50 -9.27
C VAL A 76 -10.58 -5.03 -10.58
N LEU A 77 -10.63 -6.35 -10.81
CA LEU A 77 -10.09 -6.96 -12.02
C LEU A 77 -10.84 -6.58 -13.30
N ASN A 78 -12.14 -6.30 -13.19
CA ASN A 78 -13.00 -5.97 -14.34
C ASN A 78 -13.02 -4.46 -14.65
N LYS A 79 -12.88 -3.60 -13.64
CA LYS A 79 -13.02 -2.15 -13.78
C LYS A 79 -11.69 -1.47 -14.08
N PHE A 80 -10.57 -2.02 -13.62
CA PHE A 80 -9.27 -1.39 -13.79
C PHE A 80 -8.51 -2.00 -14.97
N THR A 81 -7.96 -1.12 -15.81
CA THR A 81 -7.15 -1.50 -16.97
C THR A 81 -5.81 -0.76 -16.93
N PRO A 82 -4.72 -1.37 -17.44
CA PRO A 82 -3.44 -0.68 -17.52
C PRO A 82 -3.53 0.57 -18.39
N ASN A 83 -2.74 1.57 -18.03
CA ASN A 83 -2.57 2.80 -18.80
C ASN A 83 -1.08 3.13 -18.97
N VAL A 84 -0.77 4.13 -19.80
CA VAL A 84 0.61 4.49 -20.15
C VAL A 84 1.51 4.78 -18.94
N PHE A 85 0.95 5.25 -17.82
CA PHE A 85 1.73 5.56 -16.62
C PHE A 85 2.16 4.31 -15.87
N HIS A 86 1.46 3.19 -15.99
CA HIS A 86 1.93 1.93 -15.42
C HIS A 86 3.26 1.51 -16.05
N THR A 87 3.37 1.63 -17.38
CA THR A 87 4.63 1.38 -18.10
C THR A 87 5.72 2.36 -17.67
N LYS A 88 5.44 3.67 -17.67
CA LYS A 88 6.43 4.68 -17.27
C LYS A 88 6.93 4.51 -15.82
N ILE A 89 6.05 4.12 -14.90
CA ILE A 89 6.42 3.82 -13.51
C ILE A 89 7.37 2.63 -13.42
N LEU A 90 7.19 1.62 -14.27
CA LEU A 90 8.08 0.46 -14.33
C LEU A 90 9.43 0.79 -14.97
N ASP A 91 9.54 1.87 -15.74
CA ASP A 91 10.84 2.34 -16.25
C ASP A 91 11.66 3.10 -15.19
N LEU A 92 11.08 3.41 -14.02
CA LEU A 92 11.82 4.06 -12.94
C LEU A 92 12.88 3.12 -12.36
N ASP A 93 14.02 3.72 -12.02
CA ASP A 93 15.14 3.07 -11.32
C ASP A 93 14.80 2.93 -9.83
N VAL A 94 13.91 1.98 -9.53
CA VAL A 94 13.50 1.58 -8.18
C VAL A 94 13.80 0.10 -7.95
N GLU A 95 14.27 -0.19 -6.74
CA GLU A 95 14.56 -1.56 -6.28
C GLU A 95 13.28 -2.37 -6.08
N ALA A 96 12.21 -1.71 -5.65
CA ALA A 96 10.92 -2.33 -5.42
C ALA A 96 9.77 -1.32 -5.56
N ILE A 97 8.61 -1.83 -5.97
CA ILE A 97 7.34 -1.11 -5.92
C ILE A 97 6.48 -1.75 -4.84
N LEU A 98 5.98 -0.94 -3.93
CA LEU A 98 4.97 -1.27 -2.94
C LEU A 98 3.65 -0.70 -3.44
N THR A 99 2.54 -1.43 -3.32
CA THR A 99 1.23 -0.92 -3.69
C THR A 99 0.13 -1.38 -2.75
N THR A 100 -0.82 -0.49 -2.50
CA THR A 100 -2.06 -0.78 -1.78
C THR A 100 -3.16 -1.29 -2.72
N ASN A 101 -2.90 -1.29 -4.03
CA ASN A 101 -3.85 -1.71 -5.05
C ASN A 101 -3.95 -3.24 -5.10
N TYR A 102 -5.18 -3.74 -5.32
CA TYR A 102 -5.44 -5.19 -5.39
C TYR A 102 -5.36 -5.73 -6.82
N ASP A 103 -5.42 -4.87 -7.84
CA ASP A 103 -5.29 -5.25 -9.25
C ASP A 103 -3.85 -5.59 -9.63
N TYR A 104 -3.68 -5.94 -10.92
CA TYR A 104 -2.43 -6.34 -11.52
C TYR A 104 -2.02 -5.45 -12.70
N ASN A 105 -2.43 -4.19 -12.71
CA ASN A 105 -2.18 -3.33 -13.88
C ASN A 105 -0.69 -3.03 -14.12
N LEU A 106 0.14 -3.09 -13.07
CA LEU A 106 1.59 -3.01 -13.22
C LEU A 106 2.13 -4.29 -13.89
N GLU A 107 1.73 -5.46 -13.40
CA GLU A 107 2.13 -6.77 -13.91
C GLU A 107 1.72 -6.95 -15.38
N ARG A 108 0.48 -6.55 -15.72
CA ARG A 108 -0.11 -6.63 -17.07
C ARG A 108 0.62 -5.84 -18.14
N THR A 109 1.47 -4.87 -17.77
CA THR A 109 2.29 -4.16 -18.76
C THR A 109 3.34 -5.03 -19.44
N PHE A 110 3.69 -6.19 -18.85
CA PHE A 110 4.67 -7.13 -19.41
C PHE A 110 4.01 -8.31 -20.14
N ASP A 111 2.77 -8.16 -20.60
CA ASP A 111 1.94 -9.24 -21.16
C ASP A 111 1.79 -10.46 -20.21
N ASP A 112 1.92 -10.22 -18.91
CA ASP A 112 1.68 -11.21 -17.84
C ASP A 112 0.38 -10.84 -17.12
N ASP A 113 -0.59 -11.75 -17.07
CA ASP A 113 -1.92 -11.48 -16.51
C ASP A 113 -1.89 -10.94 -15.07
N HIS A 114 -0.99 -11.49 -14.24
CA HIS A 114 -0.90 -11.15 -12.81
C HIS A 114 0.48 -11.40 -12.17
N GLY A 115 1.52 -11.68 -12.98
CA GLY A 115 2.87 -11.93 -12.47
C GLY A 115 3.01 -13.27 -11.75
N LYS A 116 4.26 -13.74 -11.62
CA LYS A 116 4.55 -14.98 -10.87
C LYS A 116 4.56 -14.70 -9.38
N SER A 117 3.88 -15.51 -8.59
CA SER A 117 3.98 -15.43 -7.12
C SER A 117 5.45 -15.57 -6.69
N ALA A 118 5.93 -14.57 -5.95
CA ALA A 118 7.28 -14.53 -5.40
C ALA A 118 7.27 -14.44 -3.87
N ASN A 119 6.16 -14.90 -3.27
CA ASN A 119 5.96 -14.97 -1.82
C ASN A 119 7.00 -15.88 -1.19
N VAL A 120 7.74 -15.35 -0.22
CA VAL A 120 8.74 -16.13 0.52
C VAL A 120 8.14 -16.96 1.65
N LEU A 121 6.89 -16.65 2.02
CA LEU A 121 6.11 -17.26 3.09
C LEU A 121 4.64 -17.41 2.67
N ILE A 122 3.93 -18.32 3.33
CA ILE A 122 2.48 -18.44 3.14
C ILE A 122 1.77 -17.40 4.00
N GLU A 123 1.02 -16.51 3.35
CA GLU A 123 0.20 -15.48 4.00
C GLU A 123 -1.23 -15.56 3.50
N ARG A 124 -2.19 -15.70 4.43
CA ARG A 124 -3.62 -15.65 4.13
C ARG A 124 -4.22 -14.27 4.37
N LYS A 125 -3.75 -13.60 5.43
CA LYS A 125 -4.02 -12.22 5.85
C LYS A 125 -2.69 -11.57 6.21
N TYR A 126 -2.65 -10.24 6.33
CA TYR A 126 -1.51 -9.47 6.85
C TYR A 126 -0.24 -9.61 5.99
N ASN A 127 -0.21 -8.87 4.89
CA ASN A 127 0.67 -9.08 3.73
C ASN A 127 2.10 -8.53 3.91
N LEU A 128 2.84 -9.03 4.90
CA LEU A 128 4.23 -8.60 5.13
C LEU A 128 5.17 -9.02 4.00
N PHE A 129 4.93 -10.17 3.37
CA PHE A 129 5.83 -10.79 2.40
C PHE A 129 5.20 -11.05 1.03
N ARG A 130 3.95 -10.60 0.84
CA ARG A 130 3.21 -10.77 -0.42
C ARG A 130 3.83 -9.92 -1.52
N ARG A 131 4.25 -10.59 -2.59
CA ARG A 131 4.80 -9.94 -3.78
C ARG A 131 4.69 -10.82 -5.02
N ARG A 132 4.55 -10.17 -6.16
CA ARG A 132 4.68 -10.76 -7.49
C ARG A 132 6.05 -10.43 -8.07
N ASN A 133 6.57 -11.32 -8.90
CA ASN A 133 7.68 -11.02 -9.80
C ASN A 133 7.11 -10.75 -11.19
N ALA A 134 7.30 -9.53 -11.66
CA ALA A 134 6.93 -9.10 -13.00
C ALA A 134 8.23 -8.72 -13.73
N ASN A 135 8.62 -9.55 -14.71
CA ASN A 135 9.83 -9.36 -15.51
C ASN A 135 11.10 -9.03 -14.70
N GLY A 136 11.34 -9.78 -13.61
CA GLY A 136 12.51 -9.57 -12.75
C GLY A 136 12.34 -8.50 -11.66
N ARG A 137 11.29 -7.69 -11.70
CA ARG A 137 10.97 -6.70 -10.65
C ARG A 137 9.99 -7.27 -9.62
N TYR A 138 10.18 -6.92 -8.35
CA TYR A 138 9.23 -7.26 -7.30
C TYR A 138 8.20 -6.15 -7.07
N ILE A 139 6.93 -6.52 -7.19
CA ILE A 139 5.77 -5.67 -6.85
C ILE A 139 5.13 -6.25 -5.60
N TRP A 140 5.08 -5.46 -4.53
CA TRP A 140 4.61 -5.88 -3.21
C TRP A 140 3.19 -5.37 -2.99
N HIS A 141 2.23 -6.28 -2.91
CA HIS A 141 0.83 -5.96 -2.63
C HIS A 141 0.60 -5.89 -1.12
N ILE A 142 0.94 -4.74 -0.53
CA ILE A 142 1.02 -4.57 0.93
C ILE A 142 -0.35 -4.62 1.61
N HIS A 143 -1.43 -4.34 0.87
CA HIS A 143 -2.82 -4.44 1.33
C HIS A 143 -3.57 -5.64 0.72
N GLY A 144 -2.87 -6.58 0.08
CA GLY A 144 -3.46 -7.79 -0.49
C GLY A 144 -3.70 -7.68 -1.98
N GLU A 145 -4.17 -8.77 -2.58
CA GLU A 145 -4.29 -8.90 -4.04
C GLU A 145 -5.55 -9.66 -4.44
N ALA A 146 -6.03 -9.43 -5.66
CA ALA A 146 -7.29 -9.98 -6.16
C ALA A 146 -7.29 -11.52 -6.27
N ASP A 147 -6.19 -12.17 -6.67
CA ASP A 147 -6.10 -13.65 -6.73
C ASP A 147 -6.14 -14.32 -5.35
N ALA A 148 -5.92 -13.56 -4.28
CA ALA A 148 -5.98 -14.05 -2.92
C ALA A 148 -6.97 -13.20 -2.11
N PRO A 149 -8.30 -13.30 -2.34
CA PRO A 149 -9.27 -12.39 -1.75
C PRO A 149 -9.20 -12.30 -0.22
N ASN A 150 -8.93 -13.40 0.48
CA ASN A 150 -8.74 -13.39 1.94
C ASN A 150 -7.67 -12.40 2.43
N SER A 151 -6.71 -12.06 1.56
CA SER A 151 -5.57 -11.19 1.85
C SER A 151 -5.90 -9.70 1.79
N ILE A 152 -7.02 -9.31 1.18
CA ILE A 152 -7.45 -7.93 1.03
C ILE A 152 -7.66 -7.28 2.41
N THR A 153 -6.96 -6.17 2.64
CA THR A 153 -7.06 -5.31 3.83
C THR A 153 -7.93 -4.12 3.49
N LEU A 154 -9.09 -4.00 4.14
CA LEU A 154 -10.08 -2.95 3.85
C LEU A 154 -10.88 -2.56 5.11
N GLY A 155 -11.37 -3.55 5.85
CA GLY A 155 -12.00 -3.34 7.16
C GLY A 155 -11.06 -2.86 8.27
N HIS A 156 -11.62 -2.16 9.24
CA HIS A 156 -10.90 -1.65 10.41
C HIS A 156 -10.28 -2.78 11.25
N GLU A 157 -10.97 -3.93 11.36
CA GLU A 157 -10.44 -5.13 12.05
C GLU A 157 -9.15 -5.61 11.38
N HIS A 158 -9.10 -5.57 10.05
CA HIS A 158 -7.92 -5.97 9.29
C HIS A 158 -6.73 -5.07 9.57
N TYR A 159 -6.92 -3.76 9.54
CA TYR A 159 -5.83 -2.81 9.79
C TYR A 159 -5.28 -2.96 11.22
N VAL A 160 -6.16 -3.14 12.22
CA VAL A 160 -5.73 -3.37 13.61
C VAL A 160 -4.94 -4.68 13.74
N GLY A 161 -5.46 -5.78 13.18
CA GLY A 161 -4.75 -7.07 13.17
C GLY A 161 -3.43 -7.02 12.40
N TYR A 162 -3.40 -6.26 11.31
CA TYR A 162 -2.20 -6.09 10.50
C TYR A 162 -1.13 -5.30 11.23
N LEU A 163 -1.52 -4.20 11.89
CA LEU A 163 -0.64 -3.39 12.72
C LEU A 163 -0.01 -4.23 13.86
N GLN A 164 -0.79 -5.10 14.50
CA GLN A 164 -0.26 -6.04 15.49
C GLN A 164 0.79 -6.97 14.88
N LYS A 165 0.54 -7.52 13.69
CA LYS A 165 1.48 -8.39 12.97
C LYS A 165 2.77 -7.65 12.60
N MET A 166 2.67 -6.41 12.11
CA MET A 166 3.81 -5.54 11.80
C MET A 166 4.63 -5.24 13.06
N GLY A 167 3.97 -4.87 14.16
CA GLY A 167 4.61 -4.64 15.46
C GLY A 167 5.38 -5.86 15.95
N ASN A 168 4.77 -7.06 15.91
CA ASN A 168 5.43 -8.31 16.30
C ASN A 168 6.64 -8.62 15.40
N TYR A 169 6.52 -8.40 14.09
CA TYR A 169 7.62 -8.61 13.15
C TYR A 169 8.82 -7.69 13.43
N LEU A 170 8.55 -6.42 13.73
CA LEU A 170 9.57 -5.40 13.96
C LEU A 170 10.16 -5.44 15.37
N LYS A 171 9.41 -5.84 16.39
CA LYS A 171 9.85 -5.79 17.80
C LYS A 171 10.19 -7.15 18.42
N ASP A 172 9.66 -8.23 17.87
CA ASP A 172 9.92 -9.59 18.36
C ASP A 172 10.10 -10.57 17.19
N LYS A 173 9.19 -11.53 17.04
CA LYS A 173 9.20 -12.55 15.99
C LYS A 173 7.78 -12.83 15.53
N ILE A 174 7.70 -13.33 14.31
CA ILE A 174 6.50 -13.95 13.78
C ILE A 174 6.77 -15.41 13.45
N THR A 175 5.72 -16.19 13.49
CA THR A 175 5.76 -17.57 13.03
C THR A 175 5.00 -17.69 11.71
N SER A 176 5.61 -18.34 10.72
CA SER A 176 4.98 -18.62 9.43
C SER A 176 5.47 -19.95 8.85
N LYS A 177 4.76 -20.46 7.83
CA LYS A 177 5.14 -21.69 7.13
C LYS A 177 5.98 -21.35 5.89
N ARG A 178 7.08 -22.09 5.71
CA ARG A 178 7.92 -22.06 4.50
C ARG A 178 8.26 -23.49 4.10
N LYS A 179 7.93 -23.89 2.87
CA LYS A 179 8.14 -25.27 2.37
C LYS A 179 7.58 -26.37 3.31
N GLY A 180 6.43 -26.11 3.93
CA GLY A 180 5.78 -27.05 4.85
C GLY A 180 6.24 -26.97 6.32
N GLU A 181 7.39 -26.32 6.59
CA GLU A 181 7.97 -26.21 7.93
C GLU A 181 7.59 -24.89 8.62
N GLN A 182 7.40 -24.95 9.94
CA GLN A 182 7.16 -23.76 10.77
C GLN A 182 8.49 -23.06 11.05
N LYS A 183 8.56 -21.76 10.75
CA LYS A 183 9.77 -20.95 10.91
C LYS A 183 9.50 -19.69 11.71
N GLU A 184 10.39 -19.40 12.66
CA GLU A 184 10.44 -18.09 13.33
C GLU A 184 11.21 -17.10 12.47
N ILE A 185 10.64 -15.90 12.31
CA ILE A 185 11.16 -14.87 11.41
C ILE A 185 11.14 -13.55 12.16
N ARG A 186 12.21 -12.78 12.01
CA ARG A 186 12.40 -11.47 12.63
C ARG A 186 12.82 -10.47 11.58
N SER A 187 12.44 -9.22 11.77
CA SER A 187 12.96 -8.13 10.96
C SER A 187 14.49 -8.10 11.02
N PRO A 188 15.20 -8.02 9.88
CA PRO A 188 16.64 -7.86 9.91
C PRO A 188 17.07 -6.51 10.48
N ILE A 189 16.17 -5.51 10.55
CA ILE A 189 16.44 -4.20 11.17
C ILE A 189 16.75 -4.34 12.67
N GLN A 190 16.09 -5.26 13.38
CA GLN A 190 16.38 -5.49 14.80
C GLN A 190 17.87 -5.78 15.05
N ARG A 191 18.47 -6.61 14.21
CA ARG A 191 19.89 -6.99 14.32
C ARG A 191 20.81 -5.83 13.98
N ALA A 192 20.38 -4.96 13.07
CA ALA A 192 21.18 -3.85 12.61
C ALA A 192 21.26 -2.71 13.62
N ILE A 193 20.11 -2.33 14.18
CA ILE A 193 20.03 -1.33 15.25
C ILE A 193 20.93 -1.75 16.41
N HIS A 194 20.80 -3.02 16.85
CA HIS A 194 21.58 -3.52 17.98
C HIS A 194 23.10 -3.56 17.72
N ARG A 195 23.52 -3.78 16.47
CA ARG A 195 24.94 -3.95 16.11
C ARG A 195 25.61 -2.66 15.65
N GLN A 196 24.86 -1.57 15.45
CA GLN A 196 25.33 -0.33 14.80
C GLN A 196 26.13 -0.59 13.50
N LYS A 197 25.85 -1.70 12.82
CA LYS A 197 26.48 -2.05 11.55
C LYS A 197 25.58 -1.55 10.44
N GLU A 198 26.15 -0.85 9.46
CA GLU A 198 25.44 -0.51 8.24
C GLU A 198 24.85 -1.79 7.65
N ILE A 199 23.52 -1.79 7.46
CA ILE A 199 22.83 -2.82 6.68
C ILE A 199 23.15 -2.54 5.22
N ARG A 200 24.39 -2.75 4.79
CA ARG A 200 24.78 -2.61 3.39
C ARG A 200 24.15 -3.76 2.61
N ALA A 201 22.91 -3.54 2.20
CA ALA A 201 21.99 -4.50 1.60
C ALA A 201 21.75 -5.72 2.50
N PHE A 202 20.47 -6.07 2.71
CA PHE A 202 20.16 -7.44 3.11
C PHE A 202 20.93 -8.35 2.16
N ASP A 203 21.76 -9.28 2.64
CA ASP A 203 22.41 -10.26 1.78
C ASP A 203 21.28 -10.98 1.02
N LYS A 204 21.03 -10.51 -0.21
CA LYS A 204 19.75 -10.71 -0.94
C LYS A 204 19.50 -12.19 -1.18
N ALA A 205 20.56 -13.01 -1.16
CA ALA A 205 20.50 -14.44 -1.34
C ALA A 205 20.00 -15.21 -0.09
N LYS A 206 20.14 -14.67 1.13
CA LYS A 206 19.87 -15.45 2.37
C LYS A 206 18.91 -14.80 3.36
N THR A 207 18.69 -13.49 3.26
CA THR A 207 17.91 -12.75 4.25
C THR A 207 16.45 -12.66 3.82
N ILE A 208 15.55 -13.16 4.66
CA ILE A 208 14.12 -12.88 4.52
C ILE A 208 13.88 -11.47 5.05
N TYR A 209 13.26 -10.62 4.23
CA TYR A 209 12.87 -9.26 4.57
C TYR A 209 11.44 -9.00 4.05
N SER A 210 10.73 -8.07 4.68
CA SER A 210 9.38 -7.64 4.33
C SER A 210 9.39 -6.29 3.62
N TRP A 211 8.24 -5.87 3.09
CA TRP A 211 8.09 -4.51 2.58
C TRP A 211 8.32 -3.44 3.67
N VAL A 212 8.02 -3.77 4.93
CA VAL A 212 8.25 -2.88 6.08
C VAL A 212 9.75 -2.63 6.27
N ASP A 213 10.58 -3.65 6.06
CA ASP A 213 12.03 -3.46 6.09
C ASP A 213 12.52 -2.59 4.93
N LEU A 214 11.94 -2.79 3.73
CA LEU A 214 12.22 -1.95 2.58
C LEU A 214 11.87 -0.48 2.85
N PHE A 215 10.69 -0.23 3.43
CA PHE A 215 10.21 1.12 3.73
C PHE A 215 11.10 1.84 4.73
N LEU A 216 11.53 1.14 5.79
CA LEU A 216 12.34 1.73 6.85
C LEU A 216 13.77 2.03 6.38
N MET A 217 14.37 1.15 5.57
CA MET A 217 15.80 1.25 5.25
C MET A 217 16.12 2.11 4.03
N ASN A 218 15.18 2.29 3.11
CA ASN A 218 15.42 2.93 1.83
C ASN A 218 14.77 4.31 1.73
N ASP A 219 15.16 5.05 0.70
CA ASP A 219 14.43 6.24 0.29
C ASP A 219 13.10 5.82 -0.32
N VAL A 220 12.01 6.33 0.26
CA VAL A 220 10.64 5.99 -0.15
C VAL A 220 10.00 7.19 -0.82
N TYR A 221 9.44 6.97 -2.00
CA TYR A 221 8.67 7.95 -2.74
C TYR A 221 7.22 7.49 -2.76
N ILE A 222 6.30 8.31 -2.28
CA ILE A 222 4.87 7.99 -2.18
C ILE A 222 4.13 8.78 -3.26
N LEU A 223 3.35 8.07 -4.08
CA LEU A 223 2.59 8.64 -5.21
C LEU A 223 1.20 8.00 -5.31
N GLY A 224 0.19 8.80 -5.66
CA GLY A 224 -1.15 8.30 -5.96
C GLY A 224 -1.90 7.72 -4.75
N LEU A 225 -1.41 7.94 -3.53
CA LEU A 225 -2.07 7.57 -2.29
C LEU A 225 -2.75 8.79 -1.67
N ALA A 226 -4.00 8.62 -1.24
CA ALA A 226 -4.70 9.62 -0.44
C ALA A 226 -4.19 9.67 1.01
N LEU A 227 -3.59 8.58 1.51
CA LEU A 227 -3.17 8.43 2.91
C LEU A 227 -4.30 8.76 3.88
N ASP A 228 -5.43 8.07 3.75
CA ASP A 228 -6.55 8.30 4.66
C ASP A 228 -6.17 7.92 6.10
N TYR A 229 -6.70 8.64 7.10
CA TYR A 229 -6.34 8.40 8.51
C TYR A 229 -6.68 6.99 9.01
N THR A 230 -7.57 6.28 8.32
CA THR A 230 -7.92 4.90 8.66
C THR A 230 -6.92 3.85 8.17
N GLU A 231 -6.01 4.20 7.26
CA GLU A 231 -4.87 3.36 6.84
C GLU A 231 -3.76 3.39 7.93
N ILE A 232 -4.14 3.03 9.15
CA ILE A 232 -3.37 3.23 10.38
C ILE A 232 -2.01 2.51 10.37
N ASP A 233 -1.85 1.48 9.54
CA ASP A 233 -0.61 0.73 9.36
C ASP A 233 0.48 1.59 8.69
N LEU A 234 0.13 2.34 7.65
CA LEU A 234 1.04 3.28 6.98
C LEU A 234 1.39 4.46 7.89
N TRP A 235 0.37 5.05 8.53
CA TRP A 235 0.56 6.15 9.49
C TRP A 235 1.47 5.76 10.64
N TRP A 236 1.23 4.59 11.23
CA TRP A 236 2.09 4.06 12.29
C TRP A 236 3.53 3.85 11.81
N LEU A 237 3.72 3.30 10.61
CA LEU A 237 5.06 3.00 10.10
C LEU A 237 5.89 4.27 9.85
N MET A 238 5.25 5.35 9.36
CA MET A 238 5.90 6.65 9.19
C MET A 238 6.35 7.24 10.53
N ILE A 239 5.46 7.24 11.54
CA ILE A 239 5.79 7.66 12.91
C ILE A 239 6.92 6.81 13.49
N PHE A 240 6.84 5.49 13.30
CA PHE A 240 7.82 4.54 13.80
C PHE A 240 9.20 4.79 13.18
N LYS A 241 9.27 5.04 11.86
CA LYS A 241 10.52 5.36 11.14
C LYS A 241 11.18 6.62 11.72
N GLU A 242 10.41 7.70 11.89
CA GLU A 242 10.94 8.97 12.39
C GLU A 242 11.38 8.88 13.86
N ARG A 243 10.61 8.19 14.71
CA ARG A 243 11.02 7.93 16.10
C ARG A 243 12.31 7.13 16.15
N LEU A 244 12.41 6.05 15.37
CA LEU A 244 13.64 5.25 15.29
C LEU A 244 14.84 6.10 14.84
N LYS A 245 14.67 6.96 13.84
CA LYS A 245 15.73 7.86 13.35
C LYS A 245 16.24 8.76 14.47
N ARG A 246 15.35 9.36 15.26
CA ARG A 246 15.70 10.23 16.39
C ARG A 246 16.30 9.49 17.57
N GLU A 247 15.77 8.32 17.91
CA GLU A 247 16.19 7.54 19.08
C GLU A 247 17.55 6.84 18.86
N THR A 248 17.80 6.36 17.64
CA THR A 248 18.99 5.53 17.35
C THR A 248 20.10 6.28 16.63
N GLY A 249 19.80 7.42 15.99
CA GLY A 249 20.74 8.14 15.14
C GLY A 249 21.18 7.36 13.89
N PHE A 250 20.56 6.21 13.61
CA PHE A 250 20.92 5.34 12.49
C PHE A 250 20.44 5.97 11.16
N PRO A 251 21.23 5.88 10.07
CA PRO A 251 20.89 6.47 8.78
C PRO A 251 19.79 5.65 8.08
N TYR A 252 18.53 5.95 8.41
CA TYR A 252 17.37 5.48 7.64
C TYR A 252 17.16 6.36 6.41
N GLY A 253 16.71 5.77 5.31
CA GLY A 253 16.35 6.54 4.11
C GLY A 253 15.21 7.52 4.36
N ASN A 254 15.09 8.54 3.53
CA ASN A 254 14.06 9.57 3.66
C ASN A 254 12.72 9.08 3.11
N THR A 255 11.66 9.81 3.41
CA THR A 255 10.33 9.56 2.83
C THR A 255 9.87 10.85 2.17
N THR A 256 9.50 10.78 0.89
CA THR A 256 8.97 11.90 0.12
C THR A 256 7.55 11.57 -0.32
N TYR A 257 6.60 12.46 -0.03
CA TYR A 257 5.20 12.33 -0.45
C TYR A 257 4.86 13.35 -1.51
N TYR A 258 4.41 12.90 -2.67
CA TYR A 258 3.95 13.76 -3.75
C TYR A 258 2.44 13.88 -3.70
N THR A 259 1.97 15.11 -3.52
CA THR A 259 0.55 15.45 -3.55
C THR A 259 0.30 16.52 -4.61
N PHE A 260 -0.76 16.29 -5.38
CA PHE A 260 -1.19 17.16 -6.48
C PHE A 260 -2.60 17.63 -6.16
N TYR A 261 -2.85 18.92 -6.31
CA TYR A 261 -4.14 19.52 -5.95
C TYR A 261 -4.58 20.57 -6.97
N PRO A 262 -5.90 20.75 -7.15
CA PRO A 262 -6.42 21.78 -8.04
C PRO A 262 -6.53 23.12 -7.31
N HIS A 263 -5.70 24.10 -7.65
CA HIS A 263 -5.72 25.50 -7.17
C HIS A 263 -5.55 25.71 -5.65
N THR A 264 -6.40 25.11 -4.83
CA THR A 264 -6.47 25.29 -3.39
C THR A 264 -6.62 23.95 -2.69
N LEU A 265 -5.87 23.77 -1.60
CA LEU A 265 -6.07 22.68 -0.67
C LEU A 265 -7.20 23.03 0.31
N ASP A 266 -8.03 22.05 0.64
CA ASP A 266 -8.95 22.22 1.76
C ASP A 266 -8.22 22.10 3.11
N LYS A 267 -8.87 22.57 4.18
CA LYS A 267 -8.27 22.59 5.53
C LYS A 267 -7.95 21.19 6.07
N LYS A 268 -8.70 20.15 5.65
CA LYS A 268 -8.49 18.78 6.10
C LYS A 268 -7.21 18.24 5.47
N GLU A 269 -7.00 18.52 4.18
CA GLU A 269 -5.78 18.18 3.47
C GLU A 269 -4.58 18.95 4.03
N GLU A 270 -4.69 20.27 4.24
CA GLU A 270 -3.62 21.07 4.88
C GLU A 270 -3.21 20.52 6.25
N ALA A 271 -4.18 20.14 7.08
CA ALA A 271 -3.92 19.54 8.39
C ALA A 271 -3.17 18.19 8.25
N LYS A 272 -3.55 17.38 7.26
CA LYS A 272 -2.88 16.10 6.96
C LYS A 272 -1.43 16.32 6.54
N LEU A 273 -1.17 17.26 5.62
CA LEU A 273 0.19 17.56 5.15
C LEU A 273 1.07 18.07 6.31
N SER A 274 0.53 18.93 7.18
CA SER A 274 1.22 19.41 8.38
C SER A 274 1.62 18.27 9.33
N ILE A 275 0.73 17.29 9.54
CA ILE A 275 1.05 16.09 10.34
C ILE A 275 2.17 15.28 9.68
N LEU A 276 2.10 15.05 8.36
CA LEU A 276 3.14 14.30 7.63
C LEU A 276 4.51 14.97 7.75
N GLU A 277 4.58 16.29 7.62
CA GLU A 277 5.83 17.06 7.81
C GLU A 277 6.40 16.89 9.22
N SER A 278 5.54 16.84 10.25
CA SER A 278 5.97 16.57 11.63
C SER A 278 6.59 15.18 11.82
N PHE A 279 6.29 14.24 10.91
CA PHE A 279 6.86 12.88 10.86
C PHE A 279 8.13 12.81 10.01
N GLY A 280 8.75 13.95 9.68
CA GLY A 280 9.98 14.00 8.89
C GLY A 280 9.80 13.64 7.42
N ILE A 281 8.56 13.69 6.91
CA ILE A 281 8.25 13.43 5.50
C ILE A 281 8.46 14.71 4.70
N ASN A 282 9.21 14.60 3.62
CA ASN A 282 9.33 15.67 2.64
C ASN A 282 8.06 15.71 1.77
N VAL A 283 7.20 16.69 1.99
CA VAL A 283 5.95 16.83 1.22
C VAL A 283 6.19 17.73 0.02
N ILE A 284 6.10 17.16 -1.18
CA ILE A 284 6.13 17.90 -2.44
C ILE A 284 4.69 18.19 -2.85
N ARG A 285 4.35 19.47 -2.85
CA ARG A 285 3.01 19.99 -3.17
C ARG A 285 3.07 20.65 -4.54
N GLU A 286 2.27 20.18 -5.48
CA GLU A 286 2.21 20.74 -6.83
C GLU A 286 0.76 21.11 -7.16
N ASP A 287 0.53 22.40 -7.46
CA ASP A 287 -0.74 22.86 -8.01
C ASP A 287 -0.81 22.48 -9.49
N VAL A 288 -1.79 21.66 -9.84
CA VAL A 288 -2.04 21.23 -11.24
C VAL A 288 -3.21 21.97 -11.89
N GLY A 289 -3.75 22.99 -11.21
CA GLY A 289 -4.84 23.83 -11.69
C GLY A 289 -6.12 23.05 -11.98
N LYS A 290 -6.93 23.53 -12.94
CA LYS A 290 -8.14 22.84 -13.42
C LYS A 290 -7.84 21.53 -14.15
N ASN A 291 -6.59 21.28 -14.54
CA ASN A 291 -6.17 20.10 -15.28
C ASN A 291 -5.95 18.88 -14.38
N TYR A 292 -6.44 18.88 -13.14
CA TYR A 292 -6.50 17.64 -12.35
C TYR A 292 -7.33 16.55 -13.06
N GLU A 293 -8.26 16.94 -13.95
CA GLU A 293 -8.97 16.01 -14.84
C GLU A 293 -8.03 15.31 -15.83
N ASP A 294 -6.95 15.97 -16.26
CA ASP A 294 -5.82 15.39 -17.00
C ASP A 294 -4.71 14.95 -16.02
N ALA A 295 -5.05 14.13 -15.02
CA ALA A 295 -4.14 13.66 -13.98
C ALA A 295 -2.85 12.97 -14.49
N GLY A 296 -2.74 12.70 -15.80
CA GLY A 296 -1.48 12.34 -16.44
C GLY A 296 -0.37 13.39 -16.30
N ASP A 297 -0.71 14.68 -16.31
CA ASP A 297 0.27 15.77 -16.17
C ASP A 297 0.99 15.70 -14.80
N ALA A 298 0.25 15.34 -13.74
CA ALA A 298 0.81 15.15 -12.41
C ALA A 298 1.82 13.99 -12.35
N TYR A 299 1.49 12.86 -12.98
CA TYR A 299 2.39 11.72 -13.04
C TYR A 299 3.62 12.02 -13.90
N ASP A 300 3.47 12.77 -15.00
CA ASP A 300 4.61 13.22 -15.80
C ASP A 300 5.53 14.17 -15.02
N VAL A 301 4.97 15.09 -14.21
CA VAL A 301 5.75 15.93 -13.30
C VAL A 301 6.54 15.07 -12.30
N PHE A 302 5.89 14.08 -11.69
CA PHE A 302 6.57 13.14 -10.79
C PHE A 302 7.71 12.40 -11.49
N ILE A 303 7.43 11.77 -12.64
CA ILE A 303 8.41 10.96 -13.39
C ILE A 303 9.61 11.82 -13.81
N ASN A 304 9.37 13.05 -14.27
CA ASN A 304 10.44 13.96 -14.69
C ASN A 304 11.30 14.45 -13.51
N LYS A 305 10.70 14.64 -12.34
CA LYS A 305 11.39 15.04 -11.10
C LYS A 305 11.95 13.85 -10.32
N PHE A 306 11.61 12.61 -10.71
CA PHE A 306 12.07 11.42 -10.00
C PHE A 306 13.60 11.35 -10.05
N PRO A 307 14.28 11.17 -8.90
CA PRO A 307 15.74 11.14 -8.88
C PRO A 307 16.29 10.06 -9.81
N LYS A 308 17.00 10.48 -10.86
CA LYS A 308 17.68 9.55 -11.78
C LYS A 308 18.87 8.88 -11.08
N GLY A 309 19.20 7.65 -11.47
CA GLY A 309 20.37 6.94 -10.93
C GLY A 309 21.64 7.77 -11.13
N GLY A 310 22.51 7.76 -10.11
CA GLY A 310 23.86 8.33 -10.18
C GLY A 310 24.87 7.33 -10.73
#